data_AF-A0A1V4HXG4-F1
#
_entry.id   AF-A0A1V4HXG4-F1
#
_cell.length_a   1.000
_cell.length_b   1.000
_cell.length_c   1.000
_cell.angle_alpha   90.00
_cell.angle_beta   90.00
_cell.angle_gamma   90.00
#
_symmetry.space_group_name_H-M   'P 1'
#
loop_
_entity.id
_entity.type
_entity.pdbx_description
1 polymer ?
#
loop_
_entity_poly.entity_id
_entity_poly.type
_entity_poly.pdbx_seq_one_letter_code
_entity_poly.pdbx_strand_id
1 'polypeptide(L)'
;MISVTSEIFDEPQEAGELIGRIPVRNLWLLLLYASDLGSFLGRFEADVEEAPDLPSLIARLLSYAVERRLRRNLSRNYIRKEDVLTRVRGRIDIMRTYSHGLLSQGLVACRFEDHTINTPRNRLVRAALDAVATRISDTNLAHRCRNLAGDLGRIGVSGVRPSREELAADQIARHDADDRLMVTLAKIVFDLVLPTEDAGDHSLTRLERDEILVRKLFEKAVGNFFAAELDASSGWRIYQGKWFYWPMEEPSAGIDAVMPNMKTDIILDRPSAGRRIVIDTKFTGIFAKTAYREAVLKSGYIYQIFAYLRTQEKDGDPLSNKAEGILLHPVIDADVDESVTIQGHRIRFMTVNLARPSTEILARLRSLPEQEPQEEVLSHGISLSSPL
;
A
#
# COMPACT_ATOMS: atom_id res chain seq x y z
N MET A 1 7.98 -43.79 -13.44
CA MET A 1 9.22 -43.05 -13.16
C MET A 1 9.42 -42.04 -14.27
N ILE A 2 8.84 -40.86 -14.11
CA ILE A 2 9.10 -39.71 -14.98
C ILE A 2 9.99 -38.80 -14.13
N SER A 3 11.20 -38.59 -14.61
CA SER A 3 12.17 -37.66 -14.03
C SER A 3 11.56 -36.26 -14.10
N VAL A 4 11.06 -35.77 -12.95
CA VAL A 4 10.77 -34.35 -12.77
C VAL A 4 12.13 -33.68 -12.62
N THR A 5 12.46 -32.84 -13.59
CA THR A 5 13.67 -32.03 -13.67
C THR A 5 13.90 -31.28 -12.36
N SER A 6 15.10 -31.45 -11.80
CA SER A 6 15.60 -30.89 -10.55
C SER A 6 15.81 -29.36 -10.54
N GLU A 7 15.23 -28.64 -11.50
CA GLU A 7 15.41 -27.19 -11.68
C GLU A 7 14.27 -26.34 -11.06
N ILE A 8 13.20 -26.97 -10.54
CA ILE A 8 12.01 -26.27 -10.00
C ILE A 8 12.10 -26.08 -8.47
N PHE A 9 13.02 -26.77 -7.79
CA PHE A 9 13.01 -26.90 -6.34
C PHE A 9 14.10 -26.05 -5.68
N ASP A 10 13.83 -24.76 -5.51
CA ASP A 10 14.65 -23.89 -4.68
C ASP A 10 14.32 -24.10 -3.18
N GLU A 11 15.26 -23.78 -2.29
CA GLU A 11 15.03 -23.93 -0.84
C GLU A 11 13.84 -23.09 -0.35
N PRO A 12 13.11 -23.51 0.71
CA PRO A 12 12.02 -22.71 1.27
C PRO A 12 12.54 -21.33 1.69
N GLN A 13 12.22 -20.30 0.92
CA GLN A 13 12.65 -18.93 1.22
C GLN A 13 11.94 -18.41 2.46
N GLU A 14 12.73 -18.04 3.46
CA GLU A 14 12.26 -17.30 4.63
C GLU A 14 12.04 -15.82 4.27
N ALA A 15 11.04 -15.21 4.91
CA ALA A 15 10.60 -13.87 4.57
C ALA A 15 11.64 -12.77 4.86
N GLY A 16 12.59 -13.02 5.77
CA GLY A 16 13.74 -12.15 6.02
C GLY A 16 14.79 -12.14 4.90
N GLU A 17 14.99 -13.27 4.20
CA GLU A 17 15.95 -13.37 3.08
C GLU A 17 15.45 -12.67 1.82
N LEU A 18 14.11 -12.62 1.64
CA LEU A 18 13.45 -11.91 0.55
C LEU A 18 13.81 -10.42 0.56
N ILE A 19 13.68 -9.73 1.69
CA ILE A 19 13.78 -8.26 1.77
C ILE A 19 15.16 -7.75 1.36
N GLY A 20 16.22 -8.43 1.80
CA GLY A 20 17.61 -8.02 1.51
C GLY A 20 18.01 -8.19 0.04
N ARG A 21 17.23 -8.96 -0.74
CA ARG A 21 17.53 -9.28 -2.13
C ARG A 21 16.61 -8.58 -3.13
N ILE A 22 15.53 -7.91 -2.69
CA ILE A 22 14.67 -7.12 -3.59
C ILE A 22 15.42 -5.86 -4.03
N PRO A 23 15.60 -5.62 -5.34
CA PRO A 23 16.18 -4.38 -5.84
C PRO A 23 15.38 -3.14 -5.41
N VAL A 24 16.09 -2.04 -5.10
CA VAL A 24 15.47 -0.77 -4.67
C VAL A 24 14.44 -0.27 -5.69
N ARG A 25 14.69 -0.45 -7.00
CA ARG A 25 13.74 -0.14 -8.07
C ARG A 25 12.38 -0.82 -7.94
N ASN A 26 12.36 -2.06 -7.45
CA ASN A 26 11.14 -2.84 -7.34
C ASN A 26 10.41 -2.53 -6.02
N LEU A 27 11.16 -2.23 -4.94
CA LEU A 27 10.56 -1.61 -3.74
C LEU A 27 9.92 -0.27 -4.07
N TRP A 28 10.57 0.56 -4.89
CA TRP A 28 10.03 1.82 -5.38
C TRP A 28 8.77 1.61 -6.23
N LEU A 29 8.76 0.62 -7.12
CA LEU A 29 7.57 0.25 -7.90
C LEU A 29 6.38 -0.09 -6.99
N LEU A 30 6.58 -0.98 -6.01
CA LEU A 30 5.54 -1.34 -5.05
C LEU A 30 5.05 -0.11 -4.28
N LEU A 31 5.96 0.77 -3.88
CA LEU A 31 5.65 2.01 -3.17
C LEU A 31 4.81 2.98 -4.00
N LEU A 32 5.12 3.12 -5.29
CA LEU A 32 4.36 3.96 -6.22
C LEU A 32 2.90 3.51 -6.32
N TYR A 33 2.67 2.20 -6.51
CA TYR A 33 1.33 1.64 -6.56
C TYR A 33 0.62 1.72 -5.20
N ALA A 34 1.28 1.31 -4.10
CA ALA A 34 0.67 1.29 -2.78
C ALA A 34 0.30 2.69 -2.23
N SER A 35 0.98 3.74 -2.68
CA SER A 35 0.81 5.11 -2.16
C SER A 35 -0.01 6.04 -3.05
N ASP A 36 -0.68 5.49 -4.07
CA ASP A 36 -1.42 6.26 -5.08
C ASP A 36 -0.56 7.37 -5.71
N LEU A 37 0.70 7.01 -6.00
CA LEU A 37 1.69 7.82 -6.71
C LEU A 37 1.88 7.31 -8.15
N GLY A 38 0.93 6.55 -8.70
CA GLY A 38 1.04 5.98 -10.05
C GLY A 38 1.30 7.01 -11.15
N SER A 39 0.89 8.28 -10.95
CA SER A 39 1.20 9.39 -11.87
C SER A 39 2.69 9.78 -11.93
N PHE A 40 3.52 9.23 -11.04
CA PHE A 40 4.97 9.38 -11.02
C PHE A 40 5.71 8.16 -11.58
N LEU A 41 5.01 7.15 -12.09
CA LEU A 41 5.63 6.03 -12.80
C LEU A 41 6.45 6.53 -13.99
N GLY A 42 7.66 5.98 -14.16
CA GLY A 42 8.62 6.41 -15.19
C GLY A 42 9.31 7.75 -14.90
N ARG A 43 9.05 8.38 -13.75
CA ARG A 43 9.83 9.54 -13.27
C ARG A 43 10.89 9.05 -12.29
N PHE A 44 12.01 9.79 -12.25
CA PHE A 44 13.12 9.53 -11.34
C PHE A 44 13.86 8.21 -11.58
N GLU A 45 13.77 7.62 -12.79
CA GLU A 45 14.44 6.35 -13.12
C GLU A 45 15.95 6.38 -12.80
N ALA A 46 16.63 7.48 -13.14
CA ALA A 46 18.05 7.65 -12.80
C ALA A 46 18.30 7.65 -11.28
N ASP A 47 17.50 8.39 -10.51
CA ASP A 47 17.63 8.43 -9.04
C ASP A 47 17.37 7.07 -8.41
N VAL A 48 16.46 6.27 -8.99
CA VAL A 48 16.07 4.95 -8.52
C VAL A 48 17.16 3.92 -8.77
N GLU A 49 17.80 3.93 -9.94
CA GLU A 49 18.90 3.00 -10.26
C GLU A 49 20.19 3.33 -9.51
N GLU A 50 20.47 4.61 -9.24
CA GLU A 50 21.65 5.04 -8.49
C GLU A 50 21.52 4.91 -6.97
N ALA A 51 20.30 4.73 -6.45
CA ALA A 51 20.06 4.71 -5.02
C ALA A 51 20.60 3.41 -4.38
N PRO A 52 21.45 3.51 -3.34
CA PRO A 52 22.01 2.33 -2.69
C PRO A 52 20.96 1.58 -1.85
N ASP A 53 20.02 2.33 -1.26
CA ASP A 53 18.96 1.79 -0.42
C ASP A 53 17.68 2.64 -0.55
N LEU A 54 16.57 2.08 -0.07
CA LEU A 54 15.27 2.75 -0.10
C LEU A 54 15.23 4.06 0.72
N PRO A 55 15.82 4.16 1.93
CA PRO A 55 15.91 5.44 2.65
C PRO A 55 16.61 6.55 1.87
N SER A 56 17.72 6.24 1.19
CA SER A 56 18.46 7.20 0.37
C SER A 56 17.63 7.65 -0.82
N LEU A 57 16.91 6.73 -1.49
CA LEU A 57 15.99 7.08 -2.57
C LEU A 57 14.90 8.05 -2.07
N ILE A 58 14.22 7.69 -0.98
CA ILE A 58 13.15 8.53 -0.40
C ILE A 58 13.69 9.90 -0.01
N ALA A 59 14.90 9.98 0.56
CA ALA A 59 15.53 11.23 0.93
C ALA A 59 15.89 12.11 -0.28
N ARG A 60 16.41 11.53 -1.37
CA ARG A 60 16.67 12.24 -2.64
C ARG A 60 15.37 12.83 -3.20
N LEU A 61 14.32 12.01 -3.27
CA LEU A 61 13.01 12.41 -3.81
C LEU A 61 12.32 13.45 -2.93
N LEU A 62 12.36 13.28 -1.61
CA LEU A 62 11.79 14.24 -0.67
C LEU A 62 12.53 15.58 -0.76
N SER A 63 13.87 15.57 -0.83
CA SER A 63 14.67 16.77 -1.02
C SER A 63 14.31 17.50 -2.32
N TYR A 64 14.19 16.75 -3.43
CA TYR A 64 13.76 17.30 -4.71
C TYR A 64 12.36 17.93 -4.64
N ALA A 65 11.40 17.23 -4.03
CA ALA A 65 10.04 17.72 -3.89
C ALA A 65 9.99 19.01 -3.05
N VAL A 66 10.71 19.05 -1.94
CA VAL A 66 10.78 20.22 -1.05
C VAL A 66 11.42 21.42 -1.73
N GLU A 67 12.56 21.24 -2.41
CA GLU A 67 13.23 22.32 -3.15
C GLU A 67 12.32 22.94 -4.20
N ARG A 68 11.59 22.10 -4.95
CA ARG A 68 10.62 22.57 -5.93
C ARG A 68 9.50 23.40 -5.29
N ARG A 69 9.02 23.02 -4.10
CA ARG A 69 7.98 23.77 -3.38
C ARG A 69 8.53 25.06 -2.76
N LEU A 70 9.75 25.05 -2.24
CA LEU A 70 10.42 26.28 -1.76
C LEU A 70 10.54 27.32 -2.89
N ARG A 71 10.81 26.89 -4.13
CA ARG A 71 10.86 27.79 -5.31
C ARG A 71 9.50 28.28 -5.79
N ARG A 72 8.44 27.47 -5.65
CA ARG A 72 7.09 27.76 -6.20
C ARG A 72 6.07 28.23 -5.15
N ASN A 73 6.54 28.53 -3.94
CA ASN A 73 5.79 28.76 -2.69
C ASN A 73 5.22 27.49 -2.06
N LEU A 74 5.40 27.38 -0.74
CA LEU A 74 4.74 26.38 0.09
C LEU A 74 3.27 26.73 0.28
N SER A 75 2.46 25.69 0.45
CA SER A 75 1.05 25.86 0.74
C SER A 75 0.85 26.49 2.10
N ARG A 76 -0.10 27.43 2.13
CA ARG A 76 -0.48 28.23 3.28
C ARG A 76 -1.89 27.82 3.70
N ASN A 77 -2.13 27.80 4.99
CA ASN A 77 -3.49 27.67 5.52
C ASN A 77 -3.90 28.97 6.19
N TYR A 78 -5.21 29.17 6.32
CA TYR A 78 -5.77 30.31 7.05
C TYR A 78 -6.00 29.90 8.50
N ILE A 79 -5.47 30.70 9.42
CA ILE A 79 -5.78 30.58 10.84
C ILE A 79 -6.61 31.77 11.25
N ARG A 80 -7.71 31.49 11.97
CA ARG A 80 -8.48 32.55 12.59
C ARG A 80 -7.72 33.08 13.79
N LYS A 81 -7.42 34.37 13.78
CA LYS A 81 -6.74 35.08 14.84
C LYS A 81 -7.65 36.15 15.44
N GLU A 82 -7.59 36.28 16.75
CA GLU A 82 -8.27 37.34 17.49
C GLU A 82 -7.22 38.15 18.25
N ASP A 83 -7.14 39.45 17.98
CA ASP A 83 -6.06 40.31 18.49
C ASP A 83 -6.56 41.73 18.74
N VAL A 84 -5.90 42.46 19.65
CA VAL A 84 -6.20 43.87 19.94
C VAL A 84 -5.19 44.73 19.20
N LEU A 85 -5.67 45.54 18.25
CA LEU A 85 -4.83 46.24 17.29
C LEU A 85 -5.09 47.75 17.33
N THR A 86 -4.09 48.55 16.96
CA THR A 86 -4.24 50.00 16.75
C THR A 86 -4.95 50.37 15.45
N ARG A 87 -5.29 49.36 14.63
CA ARG A 87 -5.99 49.51 13.35
C ARG A 87 -6.99 48.39 13.13
N VAL A 88 -8.05 48.66 12.38
CA VAL A 88 -9.04 47.64 12.04
C VAL A 88 -8.44 46.63 11.05
N ARG A 89 -8.51 45.34 11.38
CA ARG A 89 -8.15 44.22 10.49
C ARG A 89 -9.26 43.16 10.57
N GLY A 90 -9.89 42.84 9.43
CA GLY A 90 -11.01 41.89 9.41
C GLY A 90 -12.26 42.44 10.11
N ARG A 91 -12.92 41.60 10.93
CA ARG A 91 -14.17 41.96 11.63
C ARG A 91 -13.88 42.47 13.05
N ILE A 92 -14.54 43.55 13.45
CA ILE A 92 -14.40 44.12 14.80
C ILE A 92 -15.22 43.28 15.78
N ASP A 93 -14.61 42.91 16.91
CA ASP A 93 -15.32 42.39 18.08
C ASP A 93 -15.82 43.57 18.91
N ILE A 94 -17.02 44.02 18.59
CA ILE A 94 -17.67 45.18 19.20
C ILE A 94 -17.79 44.98 20.71
N MET A 95 -18.24 43.80 21.15
CA MET A 95 -18.43 43.52 22.58
C MET A 95 -17.14 43.60 23.37
N ARG A 96 -16.06 42.97 22.88
CA ARG A 96 -14.75 43.02 23.54
C ARG A 96 -14.15 44.42 23.52
N THR A 97 -14.32 45.14 22.41
CA THR A 97 -13.84 46.52 22.23
C THR A 97 -14.48 47.49 23.22
N TYR A 98 -15.81 47.44 23.38
CA TYR A 98 -16.52 48.32 24.31
C TYR A 98 -16.32 47.93 25.78
N SER A 99 -16.43 46.63 26.12
CA SER A 99 -16.33 46.15 27.51
C SER A 99 -14.97 46.42 28.16
N HIS A 100 -13.90 46.46 27.37
CA HIS A 100 -12.54 46.73 27.86
C HIS A 100 -12.09 48.18 27.64
N GLY A 101 -12.97 49.06 27.16
CA GLY A 101 -12.64 50.47 26.91
C GLY A 101 -11.48 50.67 25.93
N LEU A 102 -11.36 49.80 24.91
CA LEU A 102 -10.18 49.81 24.02
C LEU A 102 -10.10 51.07 23.15
N LEU A 103 -11.25 51.64 22.77
CA LEU A 103 -11.31 52.83 21.91
C LEU A 103 -10.65 54.05 22.54
N SER A 104 -10.77 54.26 23.86
CA SER A 104 -10.12 55.37 24.55
C SER A 104 -8.60 55.21 24.64
N GLN A 105 -8.09 53.99 24.41
CA GLN A 105 -6.67 53.66 24.33
C GLN A 105 -6.16 53.66 22.88
N GLY A 106 -7.00 53.98 21.89
CA GLY A 106 -6.66 53.89 20.47
C GLY A 106 -6.54 52.45 19.95
N LEU A 107 -7.19 51.49 20.62
CA LEU A 107 -7.15 50.06 20.32
C LEU A 107 -8.53 49.52 19.91
N VAL A 108 -8.55 48.45 19.11
CA VAL A 108 -9.77 47.76 18.66
C VAL A 108 -9.54 46.26 18.67
N ALA A 109 -10.45 45.50 19.29
CA ALA A 109 -10.40 44.04 19.23
C ALA A 109 -10.91 43.57 17.86
N CYS A 110 -10.09 42.80 17.16
CA CYS A 110 -10.32 42.37 15.79
C CYS A 110 -10.27 40.85 15.67
N ARG A 111 -11.13 40.27 14.84
CA ARG A 111 -11.15 38.87 14.42
C ARG A 111 -10.87 38.82 12.92
N PHE A 112 -9.79 38.20 12.52
CA PHE A 112 -9.36 38.14 11.13
C PHE A 112 -8.72 36.80 10.81
N GLU A 113 -8.57 36.53 9.52
CA GLU A 113 -7.81 35.38 9.03
C GLU A 113 -6.39 35.83 8.70
N ASP A 114 -5.41 35.07 9.19
CA ASP A 114 -4.01 35.25 8.83
C ASP A 114 -3.50 34.02 8.10
N HIS A 115 -2.54 34.22 7.20
CA HIS A 115 -1.94 33.11 6.48
C HIS A 115 -0.79 32.54 7.29
N THR A 116 -0.78 31.23 7.50
CA THR A 116 0.34 30.52 8.11
C THR A 116 0.94 29.51 7.15
N ILE A 117 2.27 29.48 7.09
CA ILE A 117 3.03 28.41 6.42
C ILE A 117 3.24 27.22 7.39
N ASN A 118 2.98 27.41 8.69
CA ASN A 118 3.07 26.37 9.72
C ASN A 118 1.85 25.44 9.68
N THR A 119 1.64 24.78 8.54
CA THR A 119 0.57 23.83 8.31
C THR A 119 0.98 22.42 8.77
N PRO A 120 0.02 21.53 9.09
CA PRO A 120 0.33 20.14 9.44
C PRO A 120 1.20 19.44 8.38
N ARG A 121 0.89 19.58 7.09
CA ARG A 121 1.73 19.06 5.99
C ARG A 121 3.18 19.55 6.02
N ASN A 122 3.42 20.85 6.21
CA ASN A 122 4.78 21.39 6.16
C ASN A 122 5.58 20.97 7.41
N ARG A 123 4.92 20.91 8.57
CA ARG A 123 5.50 20.35 9.80
C ARG A 123 5.89 18.89 9.64
N LEU A 124 5.02 18.08 9.01
CA LEU A 124 5.30 16.68 8.73
C LEU A 124 6.54 16.53 7.84
N VAL A 125 6.62 17.32 6.77
CA VAL A 125 7.74 17.30 5.82
C VAL A 125 9.05 17.72 6.50
N ARG A 126 9.03 18.80 7.31
CA ARG A 126 10.20 19.22 8.08
C ARG A 126 10.67 18.10 9.03
N ALA A 127 9.74 17.53 9.80
CA ALA A 127 10.05 16.44 10.70
C ALA A 127 10.58 15.19 9.97
N ALA A 128 10.06 14.89 8.77
CA ALA A 128 10.52 13.78 7.94
C ALA A 128 11.95 13.99 7.41
N LEU A 129 12.31 15.22 7.02
CA LEU A 129 13.67 15.55 6.59
C LEU A 129 14.68 15.36 7.74
N ASP A 130 14.34 15.84 8.94
CA ASP A 130 15.16 15.65 10.14
C ASP A 130 15.30 14.16 10.48
N ALA A 131 14.19 13.42 10.43
CA ALA A 131 14.15 11.98 10.68
C ALA A 131 15.02 11.17 9.71
N VAL A 132 14.81 11.35 8.41
CA VAL A 132 15.50 10.56 7.38
C VAL A 132 17.00 10.85 7.38
N ALA A 133 17.42 12.09 7.69
CA ALA A 133 18.83 12.46 7.78
C ALA A 133 19.61 11.64 8.82
N THR A 134 18.94 11.09 9.84
CA THR A 134 19.59 10.23 10.86
C THR A 134 19.83 8.80 10.40
N ARG A 135 19.23 8.39 9.27
CA ARG A 135 19.21 7.00 8.80
C ARG A 135 19.96 6.77 7.49
N ILE A 136 20.46 7.83 6.88
CA ILE A 136 21.21 7.78 5.62
C ILE A 136 22.71 7.71 5.93
N SER A 137 23.43 6.83 5.24
CA SER A 137 24.89 6.72 5.34
C SER A 137 25.64 7.81 4.55
N ASP A 138 25.06 8.27 3.43
CA ASP A 138 25.57 9.39 2.64
C ASP A 138 25.47 10.72 3.39
N THR A 139 26.64 11.22 3.82
CA THR A 139 26.80 12.46 4.58
C THR A 139 26.33 13.71 3.81
N ASN A 140 26.50 13.75 2.48
CA ASN A 140 26.10 14.89 1.66
C ASN A 140 24.58 14.97 1.56
N LEU A 141 23.92 13.84 1.33
CA LEU A 141 22.46 13.76 1.30
C LEU A 141 21.85 14.07 2.67
N ALA A 142 22.41 13.51 3.76
CA ALA A 142 21.98 13.81 5.11
C ALA A 142 22.15 15.30 5.48
N HIS A 143 23.23 15.94 5.02
CA HIS A 143 23.44 17.38 5.19
C HIS A 143 22.43 18.21 4.38
N ARG A 144 22.14 17.82 3.13
CA ARG A 144 21.12 18.45 2.29
C ARG A 144 19.74 18.40 2.95
N CYS A 145 19.33 17.25 3.49
CA CYS A 145 18.05 17.11 4.21
C CYS A 145 17.96 18.06 5.41
N ARG A 146 19.02 18.13 6.24
CA ARG A 146 19.09 19.04 7.39
C ARG A 146 19.03 20.51 6.98
N ASN A 147 19.69 20.89 5.89
CA ASN A 147 19.63 22.25 5.37
C ASN A 147 18.21 22.63 4.94
N LEU A 148 17.52 21.75 4.22
CA LEU A 148 16.13 21.97 3.81
C LEU A 148 15.19 22.05 5.02
N ALA A 149 15.40 21.21 6.03
CA ALA A 149 14.65 21.30 7.29
C ALA A 149 14.90 22.65 8.01
N GLY A 150 16.15 23.12 7.99
CA GLY A 150 16.53 24.44 8.49
C GLY A 150 15.93 25.61 7.69
N ASP A 151 15.87 25.51 6.35
CA ASP A 151 15.19 26.47 5.48
C ASP A 151 13.71 26.57 5.83
N LEU A 152 13.03 25.43 5.98
CA LEU A 152 11.63 25.36 6.43
C LEU A 152 11.45 26.00 7.82
N GLY A 153 12.39 25.75 8.73
CA GLY A 153 12.41 26.40 10.04
C GLY A 153 12.53 27.93 9.96
N ARG A 154 13.42 28.45 9.11
CA ARG A 154 13.67 29.89 8.94
C ARG A 154 12.45 30.65 8.40
N ILE A 155 11.61 30.00 7.58
CA ILE A 155 10.37 30.59 7.06
C ILE A 155 9.15 30.36 7.97
N GLY A 156 9.35 29.81 9.17
CA GLY A 156 8.33 29.72 10.22
C GLY A 156 7.58 28.39 10.32
N VAL A 157 8.05 27.31 9.67
CA VAL A 157 7.48 25.96 9.86
C VAL A 157 8.03 25.34 11.12
N SER A 158 7.18 24.87 12.04
CA SER A 158 7.62 24.16 13.26
C SER A 158 8.17 22.76 12.94
N GLY A 159 9.13 22.29 13.74
CA GLY A 159 9.71 20.94 13.63
C GLY A 159 8.92 19.87 14.38
N VAL A 160 7.85 20.25 15.09
CA VAL A 160 7.02 19.31 15.84
C VAL A 160 6.17 18.50 14.86
N ARG A 161 6.30 17.16 14.90
CA ARG A 161 5.49 16.25 14.10
C ARG A 161 4.00 16.46 14.44
N PRO A 162 3.13 16.64 13.44
CA PRO A 162 1.70 16.78 13.69
C PRO A 162 1.09 15.46 14.17
N SER A 163 0.01 15.55 14.95
CA SER A 163 -0.78 14.38 15.36
C SER A 163 -1.54 13.79 14.15
N ARG A 164 -2.01 12.54 14.30
CA ARG A 164 -2.85 11.90 13.27
C ARG A 164 -4.14 12.70 13.01
N GLU A 165 -4.72 13.28 14.06
CA GLU A 165 -5.93 14.11 13.99
C GLU A 165 -5.67 15.41 13.21
N GLU A 166 -4.54 16.09 13.48
CA GLU A 166 -4.15 17.30 12.75
C GLU A 166 -3.93 17.02 11.26
N LEU A 167 -3.35 15.86 10.91
CA LEU A 167 -3.17 15.44 9.52
C LEU A 167 -4.48 15.06 8.83
N ALA A 168 -5.42 14.46 9.55
CA ALA A 168 -6.73 14.11 9.01
C ALA A 168 -7.61 15.35 8.75
N ALA A 169 -7.46 16.39 9.58
CA ALA A 169 -8.14 17.66 9.41
C ALA A 169 -7.56 18.51 8.26
N ASP A 170 -6.28 18.31 7.89
CA ASP A 170 -5.61 19.02 6.79
C ASP A 170 -5.99 18.40 5.43
N GLN A 171 -7.19 18.75 4.92
CA GLN A 171 -7.61 18.31 3.59
C GLN A 171 -6.79 19.00 2.49
N ILE A 172 -6.11 18.19 1.67
CA ILE A 172 -5.36 18.64 0.50
C ILE A 172 -6.36 18.97 -0.61
N ALA A 173 -6.52 20.25 -0.93
CA ALA A 173 -7.36 20.67 -2.05
C ALA A 173 -6.72 20.27 -3.39
N ARG A 174 -7.50 20.21 -4.47
CA ARG A 174 -6.98 19.86 -5.81
C ARG A 174 -5.83 20.77 -6.28
N HIS A 175 -5.78 22.01 -5.81
CA HIS A 175 -4.71 22.97 -6.12
C HIS A 175 -3.38 22.67 -5.40
N ASP A 176 -3.39 21.76 -4.42
CA ASP A 176 -2.22 21.33 -3.66
C ASP A 176 -1.66 19.99 -4.18
N ALA A 177 -1.98 19.61 -5.43
CA ALA A 177 -1.49 18.36 -6.03
C ALA A 177 0.05 18.26 -6.02
N ASP A 178 0.74 19.40 -6.11
CA ASP A 178 2.20 19.50 -6.00
C ASP A 178 2.71 19.18 -4.56
N ASP A 179 1.88 19.36 -3.52
CA ASP A 179 2.23 18.97 -2.14
C ASP A 179 2.10 17.46 -1.92
N ARG A 180 1.24 16.81 -2.71
CA ARG A 180 0.91 15.39 -2.54
C ARG A 180 2.16 14.53 -2.54
N LEU A 181 3.11 14.79 -3.45
CA LEU A 181 4.37 14.06 -3.50
C LEU A 181 5.19 14.21 -2.20
N MET A 182 5.44 15.44 -1.75
CA MET A 182 6.26 15.66 -0.54
C MET A 182 5.57 15.12 0.71
N VAL A 183 4.24 15.25 0.82
CA VAL A 183 3.48 14.74 1.97
C VAL A 183 3.47 13.22 1.97
N THR A 184 3.25 12.59 0.82
CA THR A 184 3.28 11.12 0.72
C THR A 184 4.68 10.59 1.04
N LEU A 185 5.75 11.18 0.49
CA LEU A 185 7.13 10.80 0.83
C LEU A 185 7.44 11.02 2.32
N ALA A 186 6.96 12.11 2.92
CA ALA A 186 7.12 12.36 4.35
C ALA A 186 6.39 11.32 5.23
N LYS A 187 5.18 10.90 4.83
CA LYS A 187 4.46 9.79 5.49
C LYS A 187 5.25 8.49 5.40
N ILE A 188 5.75 8.18 4.21
CA ILE A 188 6.59 7.02 3.95
C ILE A 188 7.85 7.03 4.82
N VAL A 189 8.50 8.18 5.04
CA VAL A 189 9.63 8.25 5.99
C VAL A 189 9.22 7.76 7.38
N PHE A 190 8.07 8.16 7.90
CA PHE A 190 7.65 7.71 9.22
C PHE A 190 7.11 6.27 9.24
N ASP A 191 6.55 5.79 8.14
CA ASP A 191 6.06 4.41 8.07
C ASP A 191 7.20 3.42 7.84
N LEU A 192 8.22 3.79 7.05
CA LEU A 192 9.30 2.90 6.59
C LEU A 192 10.63 3.11 7.33
N VAL A 193 10.98 4.36 7.64
CA VAL A 193 12.32 4.72 8.13
C VAL A 193 12.34 4.82 9.66
N LEU A 194 11.23 5.21 10.29
CA LEU A 194 11.09 5.30 11.75
C LEU A 194 9.79 4.61 12.20
N PRO A 195 9.72 3.26 12.25
CA PRO A 195 8.59 2.58 12.88
C PRO A 195 8.43 3.16 14.29
N THR A 196 7.31 3.84 14.51
CA THR A 196 7.03 4.57 15.75
C THR A 196 7.18 3.62 16.92
N GLU A 197 8.02 3.96 17.90
CA GLU A 197 8.01 3.34 19.22
C GLU A 197 6.74 3.80 19.96
N ASP A 198 5.57 3.38 19.47
CA ASP A 198 4.36 3.48 20.28
C ASP A 198 4.55 2.52 21.47
N ALA A 199 4.33 3.03 22.68
CA ALA A 199 4.57 2.35 23.94
C ALA A 199 3.87 0.97 23.95
N GLY A 200 4.63 -0.09 23.69
CA GLY A 200 4.14 -1.46 23.56
C GLY A 200 4.89 -2.32 22.53
N ASP A 201 5.54 -1.74 21.52
CA ASP A 201 6.12 -2.48 20.38
C ASP A 201 7.63 -2.81 20.52
N HIS A 202 8.17 -2.86 21.74
CA HIS A 202 9.60 -3.07 22.00
C HIS A 202 10.10 -4.51 21.74
N SER A 203 9.28 -5.41 21.20
CA SER A 203 9.66 -6.82 21.01
C SER A 203 10.11 -7.19 19.60
N LEU A 204 9.87 -6.36 18.58
CA LEU A 204 10.18 -6.69 17.18
C LEU A 204 11.57 -6.19 16.78
N THR A 205 12.34 -7.06 16.14
CA THR A 205 13.58 -6.72 15.45
C THR A 205 13.30 -5.86 14.22
N ARG A 206 14.33 -5.17 13.71
CA ARG A 206 14.22 -4.36 12.50
C ARG A 206 13.79 -5.18 11.27
N LEU A 207 14.33 -6.40 11.12
CA LEU A 207 14.03 -7.27 9.99
C LEU A 207 12.56 -7.67 9.96
N GLU A 208 12.00 -8.03 11.12
CA GLU A 208 10.56 -8.38 11.23
C GLU A 208 9.66 -7.18 10.89
N ARG A 209 10.07 -5.96 11.27
CA ARG A 209 9.32 -4.75 10.90
C ARG A 209 9.37 -4.47 9.40
N ASP A 210 10.56 -4.60 8.80
CA ASP A 210 10.73 -4.45 7.36
C ASP A 210 9.89 -5.50 6.60
N GLU A 211 9.79 -6.73 7.12
CA GLU A 211 8.96 -7.79 6.55
C GLU A 211 7.47 -7.46 6.58
N ILE A 212 6.96 -7.11 7.76
CA ILE A 212 5.55 -6.72 7.95
C ILE A 212 5.20 -5.57 7.00
N LEU A 213 6.15 -4.66 6.81
CA LEU A 213 5.99 -3.49 5.97
C LEU A 213 5.97 -3.84 4.48
N VAL A 214 6.97 -4.58 3.98
CA VAL A 214 7.04 -4.96 2.57
C VAL A 214 5.86 -5.86 2.21
N ARG A 215 5.40 -6.72 3.13
CA ARG A 215 4.15 -7.48 2.96
C ARG A 215 2.95 -6.56 2.74
N LYS A 216 2.72 -5.57 3.61
CA LYS A 216 1.62 -4.59 3.46
C LYS A 216 1.75 -3.78 2.18
N LEU A 217 2.99 -3.45 1.81
CA LEU A 217 3.29 -2.72 0.59
C LEU A 217 2.90 -3.54 -0.65
N PHE A 218 3.30 -4.81 -0.66
CA PHE A 218 3.00 -5.73 -1.75
C PHE A 218 1.49 -5.94 -1.93
N GLU A 219 0.76 -6.28 -0.86
CA GLU A 219 -0.70 -6.46 -0.88
C GLU A 219 -1.40 -5.23 -1.50
N LYS A 220 -1.07 -4.05 -0.97
CA LYS A 220 -1.67 -2.78 -1.42
C LYS A 220 -1.23 -2.40 -2.83
N ALA A 221 0.02 -2.68 -3.20
CA ALA A 221 0.54 -2.42 -4.54
C ALA A 221 -0.17 -3.26 -5.59
N VAL A 222 -0.37 -4.56 -5.34
CA VAL A 222 -1.08 -5.45 -6.27
C VAL A 222 -2.54 -5.01 -6.42
N GLY A 223 -3.22 -4.66 -5.33
CA GLY A 223 -4.59 -4.15 -5.39
C GLY A 223 -4.70 -2.87 -6.21
N ASN A 224 -3.79 -1.92 -5.99
CA ASN A 224 -3.80 -0.63 -6.70
C ASN A 224 -3.32 -0.76 -8.15
N PHE A 225 -2.44 -1.72 -8.44
CA PHE A 225 -2.05 -2.09 -9.79
C PHE A 225 -3.29 -2.52 -10.60
N PHE A 226 -4.08 -3.45 -10.08
CA PHE A 226 -5.30 -3.88 -10.78
C PHE A 226 -6.33 -2.77 -10.89
N ALA A 227 -6.49 -1.94 -9.85
CA ALA A 227 -7.38 -0.80 -9.92
C ALA A 227 -6.97 0.25 -10.98
N ALA A 228 -5.67 0.38 -11.25
CA ALA A 228 -5.13 1.31 -12.24
C ALA A 228 -5.17 0.77 -13.68
N GLU A 229 -4.92 -0.54 -13.87
CA GLU A 229 -4.82 -1.15 -15.20
C GLU A 229 -6.14 -1.77 -15.70
N LEU A 230 -6.95 -2.31 -14.79
CA LEU A 230 -8.26 -2.88 -15.11
C LEU A 230 -9.33 -1.82 -14.82
N ASP A 231 -9.55 -0.93 -15.77
CA ASP A 231 -10.51 0.15 -15.61
C ASP A 231 -11.98 -0.34 -15.66
N ALA A 232 -12.91 0.51 -15.25
CA ALA A 232 -14.34 0.17 -15.35
C ALA A 232 -14.83 0.02 -16.80
N SER A 233 -14.12 0.60 -17.77
CA SER A 233 -14.51 0.54 -19.19
C SER A 233 -14.28 -0.85 -19.80
N SER A 234 -13.29 -1.58 -19.31
CA SER A 234 -13.03 -2.99 -19.62
C SER A 234 -13.96 -3.98 -18.87
N GLY A 235 -14.87 -3.45 -18.05
CA GLY A 235 -15.92 -4.21 -17.35
C GLY A 235 -15.48 -4.83 -16.03
N TRP A 236 -14.28 -4.50 -15.55
CA TRP A 236 -13.75 -4.98 -14.27
C TRP A 236 -14.19 -4.11 -13.10
N ARG A 237 -14.40 -4.75 -11.95
CA ARG A 237 -14.64 -4.11 -10.65
C ARG A 237 -13.66 -4.68 -9.65
N ILE A 238 -12.92 -3.79 -8.97
CA ILE A 238 -11.84 -4.16 -8.07
C ILE A 238 -12.26 -3.81 -6.65
N TYR A 239 -12.18 -4.78 -5.75
CA TYR A 239 -12.45 -4.61 -4.34
C TYR A 239 -11.19 -5.02 -3.56
N GLN A 240 -10.74 -4.19 -2.63
CA GLN A 240 -9.63 -4.50 -1.73
C GLN A 240 -10.16 -4.63 -0.30
N GLY A 241 -9.67 -5.62 0.44
CA GLY A 241 -9.99 -5.77 1.85
C GLY A 241 -11.47 -6.10 2.13
N LYS A 242 -12.16 -6.78 1.21
CA LYS A 242 -13.60 -7.04 1.35
C LYS A 242 -13.87 -8.06 2.45
N TRP A 243 -14.82 -7.73 3.31
CA TRP A 243 -15.29 -8.58 4.39
C TRP A 243 -16.36 -9.55 3.88
N PHE A 244 -16.19 -10.82 4.24
CA PHE A 244 -17.24 -11.82 4.17
C PHE A 244 -17.74 -12.14 5.57
N TYR A 245 -19.01 -12.48 5.64
CA TYR A 245 -19.64 -12.99 6.85
C TYR A 245 -19.76 -14.50 6.70
N TRP A 246 -19.41 -15.23 7.75
CA TRP A 246 -19.66 -16.66 7.79
C TRP A 246 -21.15 -16.93 7.64
N PRO A 247 -21.57 -17.88 6.77
CA PRO A 247 -22.95 -18.33 6.70
C PRO A 247 -23.20 -19.21 7.94
N MET A 248 -23.52 -18.57 9.06
CA MET A 248 -23.76 -19.26 10.33
C MET A 248 -25.19 -19.79 10.38
N GLU A 249 -25.31 -21.06 10.72
CA GLU A 249 -26.57 -21.72 11.04
C GLU A 249 -26.52 -22.15 12.52
N GLU A 250 -27.62 -21.96 13.25
CA GLU A 250 -27.75 -22.30 14.67
C GLU A 250 -26.63 -21.74 15.60
N PRO A 251 -26.37 -20.41 15.59
CA PRO A 251 -25.30 -19.84 16.40
C PRO A 251 -25.60 -19.95 17.90
N SER A 252 -24.64 -20.45 18.67
CA SER A 252 -24.69 -20.33 20.13
C SER A 252 -24.55 -18.86 20.56
N ALA A 253 -25.08 -18.48 21.72
CA ALA A 253 -25.16 -17.09 22.16
C ALA A 253 -23.82 -16.32 22.26
N GLY A 254 -22.68 -17.03 22.30
CA GLY A 254 -21.34 -16.42 22.39
C GLY A 254 -20.48 -16.51 21.13
N ILE A 255 -20.96 -17.14 20.05
CA ILE A 255 -20.10 -17.51 18.90
C ILE A 255 -19.60 -16.28 18.13
N ASP A 256 -20.40 -15.22 18.04
CA ASP A 256 -20.04 -13.98 17.33
C ASP A 256 -18.80 -13.30 17.92
N ALA A 257 -18.54 -13.47 19.23
CA ALA A 257 -17.41 -12.86 19.91
C ALA A 257 -16.07 -13.57 19.65
N VAL A 258 -16.11 -14.84 19.22
CA VAL A 258 -14.92 -15.69 19.06
C VAL A 258 -14.67 -16.12 17.61
N MET A 259 -15.64 -15.94 16.72
CA MET A 259 -15.48 -16.31 15.31
C MET A 259 -14.42 -15.45 14.62
N PRO A 260 -13.53 -16.07 13.83
CA PRO A 260 -12.51 -15.32 13.12
C PRO A 260 -13.15 -14.46 12.03
N ASN A 261 -12.50 -13.35 11.76
CA ASN A 261 -12.86 -12.44 10.70
C ASN A 261 -12.49 -13.01 9.32
N MET A 262 -13.38 -12.93 8.34
CA MET A 262 -13.07 -13.26 6.94
C MET A 262 -12.86 -12.02 6.11
N LYS A 263 -11.59 -11.63 5.96
CA LYS A 263 -11.19 -10.53 5.09
C LYS A 263 -10.36 -11.08 3.93
N THR A 264 -10.77 -10.77 2.71
CA THR A 264 -10.00 -11.06 1.49
C THR A 264 -9.06 -9.91 1.18
N ASP A 265 -7.93 -10.20 0.54
CA ASP A 265 -6.99 -9.15 0.13
C ASP A 265 -7.55 -8.39 -1.06
N ILE A 266 -7.81 -9.08 -2.19
CA ILE A 266 -8.27 -8.45 -3.43
C ILE A 266 -9.33 -9.34 -4.11
N ILE A 267 -10.37 -8.72 -4.66
CA ILE A 267 -11.37 -9.38 -5.50
C ILE A 267 -11.48 -8.63 -6.81
N LEU A 268 -11.39 -9.36 -7.92
CA LEU A 268 -11.63 -8.88 -9.27
C LEU A 268 -12.93 -9.49 -9.80
N ASP A 269 -13.93 -8.66 -10.04
CA ASP A 269 -15.19 -9.07 -10.66
C ASP A 269 -15.24 -8.59 -12.10
N ARG A 270 -15.62 -9.47 -13.02
CA ARG A 270 -15.98 -9.14 -14.40
C ARG A 270 -17.38 -9.64 -14.69
N PRO A 271 -18.43 -8.91 -14.29
CA PRO A 271 -19.81 -9.38 -14.38
C PRO A 271 -20.25 -9.76 -15.80
N SER A 272 -19.77 -9.03 -16.81
CA SER A 272 -20.08 -9.31 -18.23
C SER A 272 -19.57 -10.68 -18.70
N ALA A 273 -18.52 -11.20 -18.08
CA ALA A 273 -17.93 -12.50 -18.40
C ALA A 273 -18.29 -13.58 -17.37
N GLY A 274 -19.16 -13.28 -16.40
CA GLY A 274 -19.52 -14.26 -15.37
C GLY A 274 -18.37 -14.65 -14.45
N ARG A 275 -17.32 -13.83 -14.33
CA ARG A 275 -16.06 -14.21 -13.66
C ARG A 275 -15.81 -13.42 -12.38
N ARG A 276 -15.41 -14.12 -11.33
CA ARG A 276 -14.87 -13.55 -10.08
C ARG A 276 -13.55 -14.22 -9.75
N ILE A 277 -12.56 -13.42 -9.37
CA ILE A 277 -11.24 -13.89 -8.95
C ILE A 277 -10.97 -13.32 -7.56
N VAL A 278 -10.76 -14.21 -6.57
CA VAL A 278 -10.29 -13.86 -5.23
C VAL A 278 -8.79 -14.06 -5.20
N ILE A 279 -8.04 -12.99 -4.96
CA ILE A 279 -6.59 -13.01 -4.85
C ILE A 279 -6.23 -12.85 -3.38
N ASP A 280 -5.37 -13.74 -2.88
CA ASP A 280 -4.82 -13.72 -1.54
C ASP A 280 -3.29 -13.70 -1.67
N THR A 281 -2.66 -12.72 -1.03
CA THR A 281 -1.21 -12.48 -1.13
C THR A 281 -0.49 -13.07 0.07
N LYS A 282 0.61 -13.78 -0.17
CA LYS A 282 1.35 -14.50 0.87
C LYS A 282 2.84 -14.21 0.76
N PHE A 283 3.34 -13.40 1.69
CA PHE A 283 4.75 -13.01 1.77
C PHE A 283 5.62 -14.10 2.45
N THR A 284 5.62 -15.30 1.88
CA THR A 284 6.50 -16.41 2.29
C THR A 284 6.80 -17.28 1.06
N GLY A 285 7.85 -18.11 1.12
CA GLY A 285 8.07 -19.13 0.09
C GLY A 285 6.82 -19.98 -0.17
N ILE A 286 6.56 -20.29 -1.44
CA ILE A 286 5.34 -21.00 -1.88
C ILE A 286 5.32 -22.48 -1.44
N PHE A 287 6.49 -23.10 -1.33
CA PHE A 287 6.65 -24.48 -0.91
C PHE A 287 7.07 -24.61 0.55
N ALA A 288 6.76 -25.77 1.14
CA ALA A 288 7.33 -26.27 2.39
C ALA A 288 8.02 -27.61 2.13
N LYS A 289 9.11 -27.86 2.87
CA LYS A 289 9.76 -29.19 2.92
C LYS A 289 8.95 -30.11 3.83
N THR A 290 8.80 -31.38 3.44
CA THR A 290 8.20 -32.42 4.28
C THR A 290 9.14 -33.62 4.38
N ALA A 291 8.91 -34.51 5.34
CA ALA A 291 9.75 -35.71 5.53
C ALA A 291 9.84 -36.63 4.30
N TYR A 292 8.88 -36.52 3.36
CA TYR A 292 8.75 -37.41 2.19
C TYR A 292 8.85 -36.70 0.84
N ARG A 293 8.78 -35.36 0.81
CA ARG A 293 8.81 -34.56 -0.41
C ARG A 293 9.56 -33.26 -0.18
N GLU A 294 10.44 -32.94 -1.11
CA GLU A 294 11.32 -31.76 -1.06
C GLU A 294 10.54 -30.44 -1.25
N ALA A 295 9.40 -30.47 -1.95
CA ALA A 295 8.52 -29.33 -2.12
C ALA A 295 7.04 -29.74 -2.10
N VAL A 296 6.26 -29.12 -1.22
CA VAL A 296 4.80 -29.27 -1.13
C VAL A 296 4.17 -27.90 -0.93
N LEU A 297 3.07 -27.60 -1.62
CA LEU A 297 2.30 -26.39 -1.38
C LEU A 297 1.85 -26.32 0.09
N LYS A 298 1.94 -25.14 0.70
CA LYS A 298 1.52 -24.92 2.08
C LYS A 298 -0.01 -25.08 2.20
N SER A 299 -0.44 -26.18 2.82
CA SER A 299 -1.85 -26.54 2.96
C SER A 299 -2.70 -25.47 3.66
N GLY A 300 -2.13 -24.76 4.64
CA GLY A 300 -2.83 -23.68 5.34
C GLY A 300 -3.35 -22.58 4.41
N TYR A 301 -2.60 -22.22 3.37
CA TYR A 301 -3.02 -21.20 2.40
C TYR A 301 -4.09 -21.73 1.44
N ILE A 302 -4.01 -23.02 1.08
CA ILE A 302 -5.05 -23.71 0.31
C ILE A 302 -6.36 -23.69 1.08
N TYR A 303 -6.34 -24.03 2.38
CA TYR A 303 -7.55 -24.04 3.20
C TYR A 303 -8.14 -22.65 3.38
N GLN A 304 -7.28 -21.64 3.56
CA GLN A 304 -7.73 -20.25 3.69
C GLN A 304 -8.42 -19.77 2.41
N ILE A 305 -7.80 -19.95 1.24
CA ILE A 305 -8.41 -19.49 -0.01
C ILE A 305 -9.67 -20.30 -0.34
N PHE A 306 -9.65 -21.59 -0.08
CA PHE A 306 -10.82 -22.45 -0.26
C PHE A 306 -12.00 -22.00 0.63
N ALA A 307 -11.74 -21.62 1.88
CA ALA A 307 -12.76 -21.05 2.76
C ALA A 307 -13.37 -19.77 2.16
N TYR A 308 -12.56 -18.86 1.60
CA TYR A 308 -13.09 -17.67 0.91
C TYR A 308 -14.00 -18.04 -0.26
N LEU A 309 -13.62 -19.03 -1.06
CA LEU A 309 -14.36 -19.44 -2.25
C LEU A 309 -15.71 -20.08 -1.90
N ARG A 310 -15.75 -20.92 -0.86
CA ARG A 310 -16.99 -21.58 -0.42
C ARG A 310 -17.92 -20.64 0.35
N THR A 311 -17.39 -19.80 1.25
CA THR A 311 -18.22 -18.90 2.08
C THR A 311 -18.93 -17.83 1.24
N GLN A 312 -18.36 -17.42 0.11
CA GLN A 312 -19.00 -16.40 -0.72
C GLN A 312 -20.14 -16.93 -1.59
N GLU A 313 -20.34 -18.24 -1.70
CA GLU A 313 -21.41 -18.84 -2.51
C GLU A 313 -22.78 -18.38 -2.03
N LYS A 314 -23.55 -17.79 -2.95
CA LYS A 314 -24.90 -17.27 -2.68
C LYS A 314 -25.80 -17.45 -3.89
N ASP A 315 -27.04 -17.88 -3.65
CA ASP A 315 -28.05 -18.11 -4.70
C ASP A 315 -28.36 -16.86 -5.55
N GLY A 316 -28.13 -15.66 -5.01
CA GLY A 316 -28.30 -14.38 -5.71
C GLY A 316 -27.04 -13.84 -6.41
N ASP A 317 -25.90 -14.54 -6.35
CA ASP A 317 -24.64 -14.11 -6.96
C ASP A 317 -24.02 -15.25 -7.78
N PRO A 318 -24.42 -15.43 -9.05
CA PRO A 318 -23.91 -16.51 -9.89
C PRO A 318 -22.38 -16.51 -10.08
N LEU A 319 -21.72 -15.35 -9.91
CA LEU A 319 -20.26 -15.24 -9.98
C LEU A 319 -19.58 -16.00 -8.83
N SER A 320 -20.25 -16.12 -7.69
CA SER A 320 -19.70 -16.73 -6.47
C SER A 320 -19.53 -18.24 -6.62
N ASN A 321 -20.46 -18.92 -7.30
CA ASN A 321 -20.50 -20.39 -7.45
C ASN A 321 -19.37 -20.97 -8.31
N LYS A 322 -18.71 -20.13 -9.12
CA LYS A 322 -17.57 -20.51 -9.96
C LYS A 322 -16.38 -19.59 -9.77
N ALA A 323 -16.30 -18.92 -8.61
CA ALA A 323 -15.22 -18.00 -8.33
C ALA A 323 -13.86 -18.74 -8.36
N GLU A 324 -12.85 -18.07 -8.91
CA GLU A 324 -11.47 -18.54 -8.98
C GLU A 324 -10.69 -18.02 -7.77
N GLY A 325 -9.78 -18.83 -7.25
CA GLY A 325 -8.82 -18.43 -6.22
C GLY A 325 -7.43 -18.29 -6.80
N ILE A 326 -6.70 -17.24 -6.40
CA ILE A 326 -5.29 -17.08 -6.72
C ILE A 326 -4.50 -16.82 -5.45
N LEU A 327 -3.54 -17.68 -5.18
CA LEU A 327 -2.52 -17.47 -4.16
C LEU A 327 -1.28 -16.86 -4.81
N LEU A 328 -0.99 -15.61 -4.45
CA LEU A 328 0.08 -14.81 -5.04
C LEU A 328 1.25 -14.64 -4.07
N HIS A 329 2.41 -15.15 -4.46
CA HIS A 329 3.61 -15.14 -3.64
C HIS A 329 4.70 -14.26 -4.28
N PRO A 330 5.18 -13.18 -3.62
CA PRO A 330 6.41 -12.54 -4.03
C PRO A 330 7.60 -13.44 -3.71
N VAL A 331 8.52 -13.60 -4.66
CA VAL A 331 9.72 -14.44 -4.54
C VAL A 331 10.94 -13.74 -5.14
N ILE A 332 12.16 -14.25 -4.89
CA ILE A 332 13.38 -13.75 -5.55
C ILE A 332 13.83 -14.68 -6.68
N ASP A 333 13.72 -15.99 -6.50
CA ASP A 333 14.29 -17.00 -7.41
C ASP A 333 13.34 -18.20 -7.56
N ALA A 334 12.09 -17.95 -7.93
CA ALA A 334 11.16 -19.02 -8.29
C ALA A 334 10.15 -18.55 -9.34
N ASP A 335 9.78 -19.45 -10.25
CA ASP A 335 8.69 -19.23 -11.19
C ASP A 335 7.71 -20.40 -11.12
N VAL A 336 6.58 -20.17 -10.47
CA VAL A 336 5.51 -21.16 -10.29
C VAL A 336 4.23 -20.56 -10.83
N ASP A 337 3.52 -21.36 -11.63
CA ASP A 337 2.23 -21.02 -12.23
C ASP A 337 1.37 -22.26 -12.40
N GLU A 338 0.94 -22.82 -11.27
CA GLU A 338 0.22 -24.09 -11.26
C GLU A 338 -1.25 -23.85 -10.91
N SER A 339 -2.15 -24.71 -11.42
CA SER A 339 -3.56 -24.60 -11.05
C SER A 339 -4.25 -25.96 -10.90
N VAL A 340 -5.28 -26.00 -10.08
CA VAL A 340 -6.10 -27.18 -9.82
C VAL A 340 -7.55 -26.75 -9.63
N THR A 341 -8.50 -27.56 -10.10
CA THR A 341 -9.93 -27.35 -9.83
C THR A 341 -10.37 -28.22 -8.66
N ILE A 342 -10.89 -27.60 -7.61
CA ILE A 342 -11.38 -28.27 -6.40
C ILE A 342 -12.83 -27.87 -6.20
N GLN A 343 -13.74 -28.86 -6.26
CA GLN A 343 -15.18 -28.66 -6.05
C GLN A 343 -15.78 -27.52 -6.88
N GLY A 344 -15.42 -27.45 -8.16
CA GLY A 344 -15.94 -26.43 -9.09
C GLY A 344 -15.22 -25.08 -9.06
N HIS A 345 -14.29 -24.87 -8.12
CA HIS A 345 -13.46 -23.66 -8.07
C HIS A 345 -12.05 -23.93 -8.57
N ARG A 346 -11.58 -23.15 -9.55
CA ARG A 346 -10.18 -23.18 -9.97
C ARG A 346 -9.34 -22.41 -8.98
N ILE A 347 -8.31 -23.04 -8.43
CA ILE A 347 -7.32 -22.44 -7.54
C ILE A 347 -5.98 -22.43 -8.26
N ARG A 348 -5.38 -21.25 -8.42
CA ARG A 348 -4.08 -21.03 -9.06
C ARG A 348 -3.05 -20.58 -8.02
N PHE A 349 -1.84 -21.10 -8.14
CA PHE A 349 -0.70 -20.83 -7.28
C PHE A 349 0.36 -20.15 -8.13
N MET A 350 0.60 -18.86 -7.88
CA MET A 350 1.45 -18.06 -8.75
C MET A 350 2.52 -17.33 -7.94
N THR A 351 3.75 -17.29 -8.49
CA THR A 351 4.80 -16.44 -7.96
C THR A 351 5.03 -15.20 -8.82
N VAL A 352 5.46 -14.12 -8.16
CA VAL A 352 5.94 -12.88 -8.80
C VAL A 352 7.35 -12.65 -8.34
N ASN A 353 8.30 -12.79 -9.26
CA ASN A 353 9.71 -12.60 -8.96
C ASN A 353 10.05 -11.10 -8.83
N LEU A 354 10.26 -10.63 -7.61
CA LEU A 354 10.57 -9.24 -7.30
C LEU A 354 12.03 -8.85 -7.55
N ALA A 355 12.90 -9.76 -8.00
CA ALA A 355 14.26 -9.42 -8.46
C ALA A 355 14.34 -9.12 -9.97
N ARG A 356 13.33 -9.54 -10.75
CA ARG A 356 13.25 -9.31 -12.19
C ARG A 356 13.04 -7.84 -12.55
N PRO A 357 13.29 -7.43 -13.81
CA PRO A 357 12.94 -6.11 -14.29
C PRO A 357 11.46 -5.75 -14.01
N SER A 358 11.19 -4.48 -13.71
CA SER A 358 9.83 -4.00 -13.40
C SER A 358 8.83 -4.31 -14.50
N THR A 359 9.24 -4.27 -15.76
CA THR A 359 8.42 -4.63 -16.92
C THR A 359 7.94 -6.07 -16.89
N GLU A 360 8.78 -7.01 -16.45
CA GLU A 360 8.42 -8.43 -16.32
C GLU A 360 7.48 -8.65 -15.15
N ILE A 361 7.71 -7.97 -14.01
CA ILE A 361 6.81 -7.99 -12.86
C ILE A 361 5.40 -7.53 -13.27
N LEU A 362 5.31 -6.41 -13.98
CA LEU A 362 4.03 -5.87 -14.44
C LEU A 362 3.38 -6.80 -15.47
N ALA A 363 4.14 -7.36 -16.42
CA ALA A 363 3.61 -8.33 -17.38
C ALA A 363 3.06 -9.59 -16.68
N ARG A 364 3.76 -10.08 -15.66
CA ARG A 364 3.32 -11.21 -14.84
C ARG A 364 1.99 -10.91 -14.16
N LEU A 365 1.85 -9.73 -13.55
CA LEU A 365 0.59 -9.30 -12.94
C LEU A 365 -0.54 -9.10 -13.97
N ARG A 366 -0.25 -8.61 -15.18
CA ARG A 366 -1.26 -8.51 -16.27
C ARG A 366 -1.80 -9.87 -16.71
N SER A 367 -0.95 -10.91 -16.69
CA SER A 367 -1.36 -12.26 -17.11
C SER A 367 -2.34 -12.96 -16.14
N LEU A 368 -2.51 -12.43 -14.93
CA LEU A 368 -3.41 -13.00 -13.91
C LEU A 368 -4.86 -13.10 -14.39
N PRO A 369 -5.52 -11.99 -14.77
CA PRO A 369 -6.89 -12.00 -15.26
C PRO A 369 -7.06 -12.51 -16.69
N GLU A 370 -6.00 -12.65 -17.49
CA GLU A 370 -6.13 -12.96 -18.93
C GLU A 370 -6.24 -14.45 -19.24
N GLN A 371 -5.77 -15.33 -18.36
CA GLN A 371 -5.87 -16.77 -18.60
C GLN A 371 -7.28 -17.28 -18.28
N GLU A 372 -8.12 -17.38 -19.32
CA GLU A 372 -9.40 -18.06 -19.24
C GLU A 372 -9.22 -19.56 -18.94
N PRO A 373 -10.14 -20.20 -18.22
CA PRO A 373 -10.13 -21.65 -18.05
C PRO A 373 -10.17 -22.32 -19.42
N GLN A 374 -9.20 -23.17 -19.75
CA GLN A 374 -9.34 -24.08 -20.88
C GLN A 374 -10.50 -25.03 -20.56
N GLU A 375 -11.61 -24.93 -21.30
CA GLU A 375 -12.62 -25.99 -21.31
C GLU A 375 -11.97 -27.23 -21.91
N GLU A 376 -11.58 -28.19 -21.07
CA GLU A 376 -11.31 -29.55 -21.54
C GLU A 376 -12.62 -30.09 -22.12
N VAL A 377 -12.70 -30.11 -23.45
CA VAL A 377 -13.67 -30.90 -24.18
C VAL A 377 -13.39 -32.37 -23.87
N LEU A 378 -14.04 -32.89 -22.82
CA LEU A 378 -14.12 -34.31 -22.55
C LEU A 378 -14.98 -34.95 -23.65
N SER A 379 -14.39 -35.20 -24.81
CA SER A 379 -14.96 -36.11 -25.81
C SER A 379 -14.93 -37.53 -25.24
N HIS A 380 -15.97 -37.90 -24.49
CA HIS A 380 -16.27 -39.30 -24.18
C HIS A 380 -16.70 -40.02 -25.46
N GLY A 381 -15.72 -40.46 -26.25
CA GLY A 381 -15.92 -41.43 -27.31
C GLY A 381 -15.91 -42.84 -26.72
N ILE A 382 -17.03 -43.27 -26.12
CA ILE A 382 -17.26 -44.70 -25.84
C ILE A 382 -17.53 -45.37 -27.19
N SER A 383 -16.50 -46.01 -27.76
CA SER A 383 -16.68 -46.94 -28.87
C SER A 383 -17.06 -48.30 -28.30
N LEU A 384 -18.35 -48.63 -28.35
CA LEU A 384 -18.85 -49.99 -28.17
C LEU A 384 -18.60 -50.76 -29.47
N SER A 385 -17.55 -51.59 -29.51
CA SER A 385 -17.39 -52.63 -30.50
C SER A 385 -17.80 -53.98 -29.89
N SER A 386 -19.00 -54.45 -30.26
CA SER A 386 -19.43 -55.84 -30.03
C SER A 386 -18.70 -56.78 -31.00
N PRO A 387 -18.22 -57.96 -30.56
CA PRO A 387 -17.82 -59.01 -31.47
C PRO A 387 -18.98 -59.99 -31.73
N LEU A 388 -19.19 -60.31 -33.01
CA LEU A 388 -19.71 -61.59 -33.49
C LEU A 388 -18.53 -62.41 -34.02
#